data_AF-A0A954MIN6-F1
#
_entry.id   AF-A0A954MIN6-F1
#
_cell.length_a   1.000
_cell.length_b   1.000
_cell.length_c   1.000
_cell.angle_alpha   90.00
_cell.angle_beta   90.00
_cell.angle_gamma   90.00
#
_symmetry.space_group_name_H-M   'P 1'
#
loop_
_entity.id
_entity.type
_entity.pdbx_description
1 polymer ?
#
loop_
_entity_poly.entity_id
_entity_poly.type
_entity_poly.pdbx_seq_one_letter_code
_entity_poly.pdbx_strand_id
1 'polypeptide(L)'
;MVSTDTDDNLPPVRELSRSQRRVLGVLIEKGMTTPDQYPLTLKAATAGCNQKSNREPVTNYSEDDVLRVLDELREMGLVAVVLPSTGRTERYRHFVRKRFTFSEPQIAILAELWLRGRQQLGELRSRASRMVAIDSLDDLRQELQGLLDAGYLQSSGSLDRRGIEVDHNFYRATEGQKLEQTSGDEPESPEVPSSASPVSAAASSSAGAGATSGELQQLRVRQEELEFEVEQLREQVAELSTAVEALKRELGV
;
A
#
# COMPACT_ATOMS: atom_id res chain seq x y z
N MET A 1 -18.43 -31.73 -13.84
CA MET A 1 -17.59 -31.83 -12.62
C MET A 1 -16.21 -31.33 -13.00
N VAL A 2 -15.93 -30.05 -12.78
CA VAL A 2 -14.60 -29.47 -12.97
C VAL A 2 -13.99 -29.41 -11.58
N SER A 3 -12.90 -30.13 -11.39
CA SER A 3 -12.19 -30.30 -10.13
C SER A 3 -11.83 -28.94 -9.52
N THR A 4 -12.33 -28.68 -8.31
CA THR A 4 -12.05 -27.48 -7.51
C THR A 4 -10.88 -27.67 -6.54
N ASP A 5 -10.12 -28.76 -6.65
CA ASP A 5 -9.16 -29.19 -5.63
C ASP A 5 -7.81 -28.45 -5.61
N THR A 6 -7.53 -27.54 -6.54
CA THR A 6 -6.21 -26.87 -6.61
C THR A 6 -6.12 -25.58 -5.76
N ASP A 7 -7.24 -24.96 -5.39
CA ASP A 7 -7.23 -23.64 -4.74
C ASP A 7 -6.93 -23.67 -3.22
N ASP A 8 -7.02 -24.85 -2.58
CA ASP A 8 -6.96 -24.96 -1.11
C ASP A 8 -5.53 -25.01 -0.54
N ASN A 9 -4.50 -25.00 -1.39
CA ASN A 9 -3.09 -25.11 -0.99
C ASN A 9 -2.21 -23.93 -1.44
N LEU A 10 -2.78 -22.75 -1.64
CA LEU A 10 -2.01 -21.54 -1.97
C LEU A 10 -1.35 -20.95 -0.69
N PRO A 11 -0.07 -20.51 -0.76
CA PRO A 11 0.64 -19.96 0.40
C PRO A 11 -0.01 -18.66 0.88
N PRO A 12 -0.05 -18.39 2.19
CA PRO A 12 -0.68 -17.20 2.75
C PRO A 12 -0.10 -15.92 2.15
N VAL A 13 -0.96 -15.04 1.64
CA VAL A 13 -0.54 -13.76 1.08
C VAL A 13 -0.34 -12.76 2.22
N ARG A 14 0.91 -12.39 2.48
CA ARG A 14 1.29 -11.39 3.49
C ARG A 14 1.94 -10.15 2.90
N GLU A 15 2.50 -10.24 1.69
CA GLU A 15 3.21 -9.15 1.05
C GLU A 15 2.71 -8.96 -0.38
N LEU A 16 2.60 -7.70 -0.82
CA LEU A 16 2.24 -7.33 -2.17
C LEU A 16 3.14 -6.18 -2.63
N SER A 17 3.65 -6.28 -3.86
CA SER A 17 4.38 -5.17 -4.49
C SER A 17 3.48 -3.94 -4.63
N ARG A 18 4.08 -2.76 -4.80
CA ARG A 18 3.33 -1.51 -5.03
C ARG A 18 2.39 -1.61 -6.23
N SER A 19 2.84 -2.21 -7.33
CA SER A 19 2.00 -2.39 -8.53
C SER A 19 0.88 -3.40 -8.29
N GLN A 20 1.14 -4.50 -7.59
CA GLN A 20 0.12 -5.48 -7.19
C GLN A 20 -0.98 -4.84 -6.33
N ARG A 21 -0.60 -4.07 -5.30
CA ARG A 21 -1.53 -3.29 -4.48
C ARG A 21 -2.37 -2.33 -5.31
N ARG A 22 -1.75 -1.61 -6.25
CA ARG A 22 -2.46 -0.70 -7.15
C ARG A 22 -3.50 -1.42 -8.00
N VAL A 23 -3.08 -2.47 -8.73
CA VAL A 23 -3.97 -3.20 -9.65
C VAL A 23 -5.11 -3.87 -8.88
N LEU A 24 -4.80 -4.52 -7.76
CA LEU A 24 -5.81 -5.17 -6.92
C LEU A 24 -6.80 -4.16 -6.33
N GLY A 25 -6.30 -3.03 -5.80
CA GLY A 25 -7.14 -1.95 -5.30
C GLY A 25 -8.08 -1.38 -6.36
N VAL A 26 -7.61 -1.22 -7.60
CA VAL A 26 -8.47 -0.78 -8.72
C VAL A 26 -9.57 -1.77 -9.04
N LEU A 27 -9.25 -3.08 -9.08
CA LEU A 27 -10.25 -4.10 -9.34
C LEU A 27 -11.34 -4.13 -8.26
N ILE A 28 -10.95 -3.96 -6.99
CA ILE A 28 -11.88 -3.88 -5.86
C ILE A 28 -12.73 -2.62 -5.94
N GLU A 29 -12.10 -1.44 -6.08
CA GLU A 29 -12.78 -0.15 -6.19
C GLU A 29 -13.84 -0.21 -7.29
N LYS A 30 -13.48 -0.65 -8.50
CA LYS A 30 -14.42 -0.73 -9.62
C LYS A 30 -15.45 -1.84 -9.48
N GLY A 31 -15.08 -2.95 -8.84
CA GLY A 31 -16.03 -4.03 -8.54
C GLY A 31 -17.16 -3.59 -7.60
N MET A 32 -16.87 -2.68 -6.66
CA MET A 32 -17.84 -2.15 -5.70
C MET A 32 -18.58 -0.91 -6.24
N THR A 33 -17.88 0.01 -6.90
CA THR A 33 -18.45 1.31 -7.30
C THR A 33 -19.06 1.32 -8.70
N THR A 34 -18.62 0.43 -9.59
CA THR A 34 -19.05 0.40 -11.00
C THR A 34 -19.35 -1.04 -11.45
N PRO A 35 -20.34 -1.72 -10.84
CA PRO A 35 -20.63 -3.13 -11.12
C PRO A 35 -20.98 -3.39 -12.59
N ASP A 36 -21.62 -2.43 -13.27
CA ASP A 36 -21.98 -2.56 -14.70
C ASP A 36 -20.77 -2.66 -15.63
N GLN A 37 -19.61 -2.13 -15.21
CA GLN A 37 -18.37 -2.16 -15.98
C GLN A 37 -17.47 -3.34 -15.59
N TYR A 38 -17.83 -4.07 -14.54
CA TYR A 38 -17.04 -5.14 -13.94
C TYR A 38 -17.53 -6.53 -14.40
N PRO A 39 -16.64 -7.51 -14.70
CA PRO A 39 -15.17 -7.50 -14.59
C PRO A 39 -14.49 -6.52 -15.55
N LEU A 40 -13.28 -6.05 -15.27
CA LEU A 40 -12.60 -5.03 -16.08
C LEU A 40 -11.83 -5.64 -17.26
N THR A 41 -11.76 -4.95 -18.40
CA THR A 41 -10.76 -5.28 -19.43
C THR A 41 -9.36 -4.82 -19.01
N LEU A 42 -8.30 -5.31 -19.66
CA LEU A 42 -6.92 -4.85 -19.42
C LEU A 42 -6.82 -3.32 -19.51
N LYS A 43 -7.33 -2.73 -20.60
CA LYS A 43 -7.34 -1.28 -20.81
C LYS A 43 -8.06 -0.52 -19.69
N ALA A 44 -9.18 -1.03 -19.20
CA ALA A 44 -9.93 -0.39 -18.11
C ALA A 44 -9.16 -0.47 -16.77
N ALA A 45 -8.51 -1.60 -16.49
CA ALA A 45 -7.65 -1.76 -15.33
C ALA A 45 -6.46 -0.79 -15.40
N THR A 46 -5.78 -0.67 -16.54
CA THR A 46 -4.67 0.26 -16.75
C THR A 46 -5.09 1.71 -16.56
N ALA A 47 -6.22 2.11 -17.15
CA ALA A 47 -6.77 3.45 -16.96
C ALA A 47 -7.09 3.75 -15.49
N GLY A 48 -7.66 2.77 -14.77
CA GLY A 48 -7.95 2.89 -13.34
C GLY A 48 -6.68 3.00 -12.48
N CYS A 49 -5.59 2.33 -12.87
CA CYS A 49 -4.31 2.40 -12.16
C CYS A 49 -3.67 3.80 -12.27
N ASN A 50 -3.79 4.43 -13.44
CA ASN A 50 -3.16 5.71 -13.79
C ASN A 50 -4.09 6.92 -13.58
N GLN A 51 -5.20 6.74 -12.88
CA GLN A 51 -6.14 7.82 -12.60
C GLN A 51 -5.48 8.94 -11.77
N LYS A 52 -5.71 10.20 -12.15
CA LYS A 52 -5.14 11.36 -11.42
C LYS A 52 -5.78 11.61 -10.06
N SER A 53 -7.04 11.20 -9.90
CA SER A 53 -7.79 11.32 -8.65
C SER A 53 -7.81 9.98 -7.92
N ASN A 54 -7.87 10.06 -6.59
CA ASN A 54 -7.96 8.90 -5.71
C ASN A 54 -6.77 7.92 -5.82
N ARG A 55 -5.60 8.41 -6.24
CA ARG A 55 -4.35 7.65 -6.32
C ARG A 55 -3.23 8.44 -5.70
N GLU A 56 -2.48 7.80 -4.80
CA GLU A 56 -1.29 8.38 -4.22
C GLU A 56 -0.22 7.27 -4.09
N PRO A 57 0.92 7.39 -4.80
CA PRO A 57 1.24 8.38 -5.82
C PRO A 57 0.46 8.16 -7.13
N VAL A 58 0.35 9.20 -7.97
CA VAL A 58 -0.11 9.04 -9.36
C VAL A 58 0.93 8.23 -10.13
N THR A 59 0.47 7.26 -10.94
CA THR A 59 1.34 6.34 -11.70
C THR A 59 1.10 6.48 -13.20
N ASN A 60 1.98 5.84 -13.97
CA ASN A 60 1.87 5.74 -15.43
C ASN A 60 2.31 4.35 -15.90
N TYR A 61 1.61 3.31 -15.47
CA TYR A 61 1.86 1.93 -15.89
C TYR A 61 1.45 1.72 -17.35
N SER A 62 2.26 0.95 -18.08
CA SER A 62 1.87 0.45 -19.41
C SER A 62 0.83 -0.67 -19.31
N GLU A 63 0.16 -1.00 -20.42
CA GLU A 63 -0.73 -2.18 -20.44
C GLU A 63 0.05 -3.48 -20.19
N ASP A 64 1.28 -3.60 -20.68
CA ASP A 64 2.13 -4.77 -20.45
C ASP A 64 2.52 -4.91 -18.96
N ASP A 65 2.76 -3.78 -18.27
CA ASP A 65 3.02 -3.80 -16.83
C ASP A 65 1.83 -4.30 -16.03
N VAL A 66 0.63 -3.82 -16.38
CA VAL A 66 -0.60 -4.21 -15.71
C VAL A 66 -0.95 -5.67 -16.01
N LEU A 67 -0.74 -6.13 -17.25
CA LEU A 67 -0.96 -7.52 -17.64
C LEU A 67 -0.08 -8.47 -16.84
N ARG A 68 1.23 -8.19 -16.76
CA ARG A 68 2.18 -8.97 -15.94
C ARG A 68 1.73 -9.07 -14.48
N VAL A 69 1.31 -7.93 -13.90
CA VAL A 69 0.83 -7.89 -12.52
C VAL A 69 -0.50 -8.65 -12.34
N LEU A 70 -1.39 -8.61 -13.32
CA LEU A 70 -2.62 -9.40 -13.30
C LEU A 70 -2.32 -10.90 -13.35
N ASP A 71 -1.33 -11.33 -14.12
CA ASP A 71 -0.87 -12.72 -14.15
C ASP A 71 -0.26 -13.14 -12.80
N GLU A 72 0.62 -12.32 -12.21
CA GLU A 72 1.17 -12.56 -10.86
C GLU A 72 0.06 -12.67 -9.80
N LEU A 73 -0.93 -11.76 -9.82
CA LEU A 73 -2.06 -11.79 -8.90
C LEU A 73 -2.97 -13.00 -9.13
N ARG A 74 -3.05 -13.50 -10.36
CA ARG A 74 -3.79 -14.73 -10.69
C ARG A 74 -3.10 -15.95 -10.11
N GLU A 75 -1.78 -16.03 -10.20
CA GLU A 75 -0.98 -17.10 -9.57
C GLU A 75 -1.13 -17.11 -8.05
N MET A 76 -1.34 -15.94 -7.43
CA MET A 76 -1.64 -15.82 -5.99
C MET A 76 -3.09 -16.14 -5.62
N GLY A 77 -3.97 -16.43 -6.60
CA GLY A 77 -5.39 -16.65 -6.40
C GLY A 77 -6.18 -15.38 -6.02
N LEU A 78 -5.62 -14.19 -6.25
CA LEU A 78 -6.25 -12.91 -5.95
C LEU A 78 -7.04 -12.33 -7.11
N VAL A 79 -6.78 -12.79 -8.33
CA VAL A 79 -7.46 -12.37 -9.56
C VAL A 79 -7.87 -13.60 -10.38
N ALA A 80 -9.02 -13.52 -11.04
CA ALA A 80 -9.47 -14.52 -12.00
C ALA A 80 -9.78 -13.88 -13.35
N VAL A 81 -9.50 -14.61 -14.42
CA VAL A 81 -9.86 -14.23 -15.79
C VAL A 81 -11.24 -14.80 -16.11
N VAL A 82 -12.10 -13.95 -16.65
CA VAL A 82 -13.44 -14.28 -17.12
C VAL A 82 -13.47 -14.06 -18.62
N LEU A 83 -13.74 -15.12 -19.38
CA LEU A 83 -14.03 -15.03 -20.80
C LEU A 83 -15.55 -14.91 -20.96
N PRO A 84 -16.07 -13.79 -21.48
CA PRO A 84 -17.50 -13.65 -21.74
C PRO A 84 -17.96 -14.67 -22.78
N SER A 85 -19.14 -15.26 -22.60
CA SER A 85 -19.70 -16.25 -23.53
C SER A 85 -19.87 -15.73 -24.97
N THR A 86 -19.94 -14.42 -25.14
CA THR A 86 -20.20 -13.73 -26.41
C THR A 86 -19.07 -12.80 -26.86
N GLY A 87 -17.96 -12.74 -26.12
CA GLY A 87 -16.87 -11.80 -26.36
C GLY A 87 -15.50 -12.49 -26.33
N ARG A 88 -14.55 -11.99 -27.14
CA ARG A 88 -13.19 -12.53 -27.21
C ARG A 88 -12.21 -11.84 -26.27
N THR A 89 -12.60 -10.74 -25.63
CA THR A 89 -11.71 -9.95 -24.78
C THR A 89 -11.72 -10.49 -23.36
N GLU A 90 -10.54 -10.85 -22.86
CA GLU A 90 -10.34 -11.24 -21.47
C GLU A 90 -10.75 -10.11 -20.52
N ARG A 91 -11.40 -10.50 -19.43
CA ARG A 91 -11.78 -9.58 -18.36
C ARG A 91 -11.31 -10.12 -17.03
N TYR A 92 -10.92 -9.24 -16.12
CA TYR A 92 -10.31 -9.57 -14.85
C TYR A 92 -11.24 -9.21 -13.70
N ARG A 93 -11.35 -10.12 -12.73
CA ARG A 93 -12.06 -9.90 -11.47
C ARG A 93 -11.15 -10.20 -10.29
N HIS A 94 -11.24 -9.41 -9.23
CA HIS A 94 -10.64 -9.75 -7.95
C HIS A 94 -11.38 -10.93 -7.30
N PHE A 95 -10.62 -11.74 -6.59
CA PHE A 95 -11.04 -12.95 -5.87
C PHE A 95 -10.66 -12.90 -4.38
N VAL A 96 -10.37 -11.71 -3.86
CA VAL A 96 -9.99 -11.44 -2.47
C VAL A 96 -10.89 -12.13 -1.44
N ARG A 97 -12.21 -12.20 -1.66
CA ARG A 97 -13.15 -12.88 -0.75
C ARG A 97 -12.95 -14.39 -0.63
N LYS A 98 -12.40 -15.02 -1.68
CA LYS A 98 -12.08 -16.44 -1.66
C LYS A 98 -10.77 -16.67 -0.93
N ARG A 99 -9.83 -15.73 -1.06
CA ARG A 99 -8.48 -15.85 -0.51
C ARG A 99 -8.36 -15.42 0.95
N PHE A 100 -9.18 -14.47 1.38
CA PHE A 100 -9.20 -13.91 2.73
C PHE A 100 -10.61 -13.92 3.29
N THR A 101 -10.72 -14.06 4.61
CA THR A 101 -11.98 -14.02 5.37
C THR A 101 -12.36 -12.60 5.78
N PHE A 102 -12.15 -11.62 4.89
CA PHE A 102 -12.44 -10.21 5.16
C PHE A 102 -13.90 -9.86 4.91
N SER A 103 -14.46 -8.98 5.75
CA SER A 103 -15.77 -8.36 5.54
C SER A 103 -15.74 -7.41 4.32
N GLU A 104 -16.91 -7.04 3.78
CA GLU A 104 -16.95 -6.06 2.68
C GLU A 104 -16.37 -4.68 3.08
N PRO A 105 -16.68 -4.12 4.28
CA PRO A 105 -16.02 -2.92 4.77
C PRO A 105 -14.51 -3.06 4.88
N GLN A 106 -14.00 -4.19 5.38
CA GLN A 106 -12.56 -4.43 5.47
C GLN A 106 -11.87 -4.45 4.11
N ILE A 107 -12.51 -5.06 3.11
CA ILE A 107 -12.00 -5.08 1.73
C ILE A 107 -11.96 -3.66 1.16
N ALA A 108 -13.00 -2.85 1.40
CA ALA A 108 -13.05 -1.46 0.98
C ALA A 108 -11.96 -0.61 1.67
N ILE A 109 -11.78 -0.79 2.97
CA ILE A 109 -10.73 -0.12 3.75
C ILE A 109 -9.34 -0.45 3.20
N LEU A 110 -9.03 -1.73 2.99
CA LEU A 110 -7.74 -2.17 2.46
C LEU A 110 -7.50 -1.66 1.04
N ALA A 111 -8.54 -1.66 0.19
CA ALA A 111 -8.43 -1.09 -1.16
C ALA A 111 -8.11 0.40 -1.12
N GLU A 112 -8.76 1.17 -0.24
CA GLU A 112 -8.48 2.60 -0.09
C GLU A 112 -7.04 2.85 0.38
N LEU A 113 -6.54 2.06 1.34
CA LEU A 113 -5.16 2.13 1.82
C LEU A 113 -4.15 1.68 0.74
N TRP A 114 -4.45 0.68 -0.08
CA TRP A 114 -3.58 0.30 -1.20
C TRP A 114 -3.50 1.36 -2.30
N LEU A 115 -4.56 2.15 -2.48
CA LEU A 115 -4.64 3.18 -3.51
C LEU A 115 -3.98 4.50 -3.09
N ARG A 116 -3.97 4.83 -1.79
CA ARG A 116 -3.44 6.12 -1.30
C ARG A 116 -2.46 6.06 -0.13
N GLY A 117 -2.18 4.86 0.39
CA GLY A 117 -1.34 4.67 1.57
C GLY A 117 -2.01 5.11 2.87
N ARG A 118 -1.16 5.41 3.86
CA ARG A 118 -1.53 5.83 5.22
C ARG A 118 -2.52 6.99 5.24
N GLN A 119 -3.54 6.89 6.08
CA GLN A 119 -4.61 7.88 6.18
C GLN A 119 -5.12 8.01 7.62
N GLN A 120 -5.66 9.19 7.95
CA GLN A 120 -6.39 9.38 9.21
C GLN A 120 -7.78 8.73 9.16
N LEU A 121 -8.29 8.27 10.30
CA LEU A 121 -9.57 7.55 10.40
C LEU A 121 -10.74 8.33 9.76
N GLY A 122 -10.81 9.64 9.97
CA GLY A 122 -11.89 10.47 9.42
C GLY A 122 -11.89 10.52 7.89
N GLU A 123 -10.71 10.65 7.29
CA GLU A 123 -10.55 10.63 5.83
C GLU A 123 -10.83 9.23 5.27
N LEU A 124 -10.26 8.21 5.92
CA LEU A 124 -10.41 6.82 5.53
C LEU A 124 -11.88 6.41 5.52
N ARG A 125 -12.66 6.76 6.56
CA ARG A 125 -14.10 6.51 6.59
C ARG A 125 -14.78 7.11 5.37
N SER A 126 -14.61 8.42 5.17
CA SER A 126 -15.28 9.16 4.10
C SER A 126 -14.95 8.61 2.70
N ARG A 127 -13.70 8.18 2.48
CA ARG A 127 -13.25 7.64 1.20
C ARG A 127 -13.70 6.18 1.00
N ALA A 128 -13.54 5.31 2.00
CA ALA A 128 -13.99 3.92 1.95
C ALA A 128 -15.53 3.81 1.86
N SER A 129 -16.28 4.73 2.48
CA SER A 129 -17.74 4.84 2.39
C SER A 129 -18.27 4.98 0.95
N ARG A 130 -17.41 5.36 -0.02
CA ARG A 130 -17.77 5.42 -1.44
C ARG A 130 -17.90 4.03 -2.07
N MET A 131 -17.20 3.03 -1.54
CA MET A 131 -17.24 1.65 -2.01
C MET A 131 -18.30 0.84 -1.28
N VAL A 132 -18.33 0.94 0.05
CA VAL A 132 -19.27 0.24 0.93
C VAL A 132 -19.65 1.19 2.06
N ALA A 133 -20.94 1.28 2.40
CA ALA A 133 -21.40 2.18 3.46
C ALA A 133 -20.75 1.83 4.82
N ILE A 134 -20.20 2.84 5.48
CA ILE A 134 -19.66 2.78 6.84
C ILE A 134 -20.30 3.93 7.62
N ASP A 135 -21.31 3.59 8.43
CA ASP A 135 -22.26 4.56 8.98
C ASP A 135 -21.62 5.46 10.04
N SER A 136 -20.78 4.90 10.90
CA SER A 136 -20.12 5.63 11.98
C SER A 136 -18.60 5.43 12.03
N LEU A 137 -17.92 6.25 12.82
CA LEU A 137 -16.51 6.01 13.14
C LEU A 137 -16.33 4.78 14.04
N ASP A 138 -17.34 4.41 14.83
CA ASP A 138 -17.27 3.24 15.70
C ASP A 138 -17.33 1.95 14.87
N ASP A 139 -18.18 1.90 13.83
CA ASP A 139 -18.20 0.78 12.88
C ASP A 139 -16.85 0.66 12.17
N LEU A 140 -16.25 1.78 11.74
CA LEU A 140 -14.91 1.77 11.17
C LEU A 140 -13.89 1.19 12.16
N ARG A 141 -13.91 1.61 13.43
CA ARG A 141 -12.97 1.10 14.45
C ARG A 141 -13.12 -0.39 14.67
N GLN A 142 -14.34 -0.92 14.70
CA GLN A 142 -14.58 -2.36 14.84
C GLN A 142 -13.97 -3.15 13.67
N GLU A 143 -14.17 -2.68 12.44
CA GLU A 143 -13.60 -3.32 11.25
C GLU A 143 -12.07 -3.22 11.21
N LEU A 144 -11.50 -2.07 11.61
CA LEU A 144 -10.06 -1.87 11.74
C LEU A 144 -9.46 -2.76 12.84
N GLN A 145 -10.14 -2.93 13.97
CA GLN A 145 -9.68 -3.81 15.05
C GLN A 145 -9.56 -5.25 14.57
N GLY A 146 -10.55 -5.75 13.81
CA GLY A 146 -10.46 -7.08 13.20
C GLY A 146 -9.26 -7.24 12.26
N LEU A 147 -8.88 -6.18 11.53
CA LEU A 147 -7.70 -6.18 10.66
C LEU A 147 -6.38 -6.07 11.44
N LEU A 148 -6.36 -5.34 12.56
CA LEU A 148 -5.21 -5.26 13.48
C LEU A 148 -4.94 -6.63 14.10
N ASP A 149 -5.98 -7.29 14.63
CA ASP A 149 -5.87 -8.59 15.29
C ASP A 149 -5.38 -9.68 14.32
N ALA A 150 -5.79 -9.60 13.05
CA ALA A 150 -5.33 -10.49 11.99
C ALA A 150 -3.93 -10.14 11.43
N GLY A 151 -3.38 -8.99 11.83
CA GLY A 151 -2.05 -8.49 11.44
C GLY A 151 -1.97 -7.92 10.03
N TYR A 152 -3.09 -7.52 9.42
CA TYR A 152 -3.14 -6.92 8.07
C TYR A 152 -3.12 -5.40 8.08
N LEU A 153 -3.29 -4.78 9.25
CA LEU A 153 -3.26 -3.35 9.46
C LEU A 153 -2.23 -2.98 10.54
N GLN A 154 -1.75 -1.75 10.49
CA GLN A 154 -0.99 -1.08 11.53
C GLN A 154 -1.63 0.28 11.84
N SER A 155 -1.43 0.74 13.07
CA SER A 155 -1.94 2.01 13.57
C SER A 155 -0.83 2.75 14.29
N SER A 156 -0.80 4.09 14.17
CA SER A 156 0.15 4.93 14.91
C SER A 156 -0.16 5.03 16.41
N GLY A 157 -1.32 4.55 16.86
CA GLY A 157 -1.70 4.50 18.27
C GLY A 157 -3.05 3.82 18.51
N SER A 158 -3.63 4.03 19.69
CA SER A 158 -4.98 3.51 19.99
C SER A 158 -6.04 4.19 19.11
N LEU A 159 -6.89 3.40 18.45
CA LEU A 159 -7.91 3.87 17.50
C LEU A 159 -8.97 4.82 18.12
N ASP A 160 -9.06 4.86 19.45
CA ASP A 160 -9.96 5.75 20.18
C ASP A 160 -9.44 7.20 20.25
N ARG A 161 -8.14 7.38 20.04
CA ARG A 161 -7.50 8.70 20.07
C ARG A 161 -7.78 9.47 18.77
N ARG A 162 -7.75 10.80 18.87
CA ARG A 162 -7.83 11.70 17.70
C ARG A 162 -6.46 11.79 17.02
N GLY A 163 -6.46 12.06 15.72
CA GLY A 163 -5.23 12.26 14.94
C GLY A 163 -4.46 10.97 14.64
N ILE A 164 -5.09 9.81 14.82
CA ILE A 164 -4.47 8.52 14.52
C ILE A 164 -4.48 8.26 13.03
N GLU A 165 -3.36 7.74 12.55
CA GLU A 165 -3.16 7.29 11.19
C GLU A 165 -3.10 5.77 11.18
N VAL A 166 -3.68 5.19 10.14
CA VAL A 166 -3.65 3.75 9.91
C VAL A 166 -3.09 3.47 8.52
N ASP A 167 -2.44 2.33 8.40
CA ASP A 167 -1.89 1.85 7.15
C ASP A 167 -1.96 0.32 7.08
N HIS A 168 -1.80 -0.24 5.89
CA HIS A 168 -1.83 -1.67 5.66
C HIS A 168 -0.47 -2.32 6.00
N ASN A 169 -0.44 -3.64 6.24
CA ASN A 169 0.79 -4.40 6.47
C ASN A 169 1.29 -5.20 5.25
N PHE A 170 0.65 -5.07 4.09
CA PHE A 170 1.04 -5.77 2.85
C PHE A 170 2.34 -5.25 2.20
N TYR A 171 3.15 -4.49 2.93
CA TYR A 171 4.45 -4.03 2.44
C TYR A 171 5.42 -5.20 2.35
N ARG A 172 6.30 -5.18 1.34
CA ARG A 172 7.43 -6.10 1.33
C ARG A 172 8.40 -5.75 2.45
N ALA A 173 9.12 -6.74 2.99
CA ALA A 173 10.13 -6.51 4.02
C ALA A 173 11.16 -5.41 3.63
N THR A 174 11.45 -5.27 2.34
CA THR A 174 12.36 -4.26 1.79
C THR A 174 11.82 -2.82 1.82
N GLU A 175 10.52 -2.61 1.99
CA GLU A 175 9.89 -1.28 1.93
C GLU A 175 9.93 -0.55 3.28
N GLY A 176 10.18 -1.24 4.40
CA GLY A 176 10.45 -0.62 5.70
C GLY A 176 9.33 0.26 6.28
N GLN A 177 8.10 0.18 5.77
CA GLN A 177 7.00 1.04 6.18
C GLN A 177 6.32 0.52 7.47
N LYS A 178 6.92 0.85 8.61
CA LYS A 178 6.30 0.72 9.93
C LYS A 178 5.84 2.10 10.40
N LEU A 179 4.60 2.19 10.90
CA LEU A 179 4.12 3.39 11.57
C LEU A 179 4.83 3.52 12.93
N GLU A 180 5.48 4.65 13.16
CA GLU A 180 6.00 4.99 14.49
C GLU A 180 4.81 5.24 15.43
N GLN A 181 4.87 4.63 16.61
CA GLN A 181 3.82 4.83 17.61
C GLN A 181 3.96 6.23 18.19
N THR A 182 2.92 7.05 18.06
CA THR A 182 2.85 8.35 18.70
C THR A 182 2.66 8.13 20.21
N SER A 183 3.78 8.04 20.92
CA SER A 183 3.84 8.02 22.38
C SER A 183 3.59 9.44 22.89
N GLY A 184 2.35 9.91 22.76
CA GLY A 184 1.86 11.15 23.35
C GLY A 184 1.08 10.83 24.62
N ASP A 185 1.72 11.04 25.77
CA ASP A 185 1.07 11.19 27.07
C ASP A 185 0.83 12.70 27.24
N GLU A 186 -0.40 13.16 26.99
CA GLU A 186 -1.09 14.28 27.64
C GLU A 186 -2.34 14.68 26.81
N PRO A 187 -3.52 14.82 27.44
CA PRO A 187 -4.76 15.20 26.75
C PRO A 187 -4.87 16.73 26.66
N GLU A 188 -4.51 17.31 25.51
CA GLU A 188 -4.82 18.72 25.26
C GLU A 188 -6.22 18.83 24.63
N SER A 189 -7.18 19.32 25.43
CA SER A 189 -8.49 19.80 24.99
C SER A 189 -8.52 21.34 25.06
N PRO A 190 -9.42 21.99 24.32
CA PRO A 190 -9.05 23.03 23.36
C PRO A 190 -9.32 24.46 23.86
N GLU A 191 -8.47 25.42 23.46
CA GLU A 191 -8.80 26.85 23.52
C GLU A 191 -8.53 27.55 22.17
N VAL A 192 -9.59 28.10 21.59
CA VAL A 192 -9.60 29.26 20.68
C VAL A 192 -10.78 30.14 21.13
N PRO A 193 -10.79 31.49 20.95
CA PRO A 193 -10.08 32.24 19.90
C PRO A 193 -9.54 33.67 20.26
N SER A 194 -8.84 34.24 19.28
CA SER A 194 -8.95 35.65 18.81
C SER A 194 -7.80 36.65 19.05
N SER A 195 -7.22 37.01 17.89
CA SER A 195 -6.80 38.33 17.41
C SER A 195 -5.51 39.02 17.89
N ALA A 196 -4.72 39.37 16.84
CA ALA A 196 -3.82 40.51 16.68
C ALA A 196 -2.39 40.39 17.21
N SER A 197 -1.46 40.16 16.28
CA SER A 197 -0.09 40.71 16.33
C SER A 197 -0.09 42.13 15.70
N PRO A 198 1.02 42.90 15.70
CA PRO A 198 2.35 42.64 16.29
C PRO A 198 2.97 43.84 17.05
N VAL A 199 4.02 43.63 17.85
CA VAL A 199 5.40 44.12 17.61
C VAL A 199 6.37 43.74 18.76
N SER A 200 7.46 43.08 18.36
CA SER A 200 8.85 43.10 18.87
C SER A 200 9.15 43.04 20.38
N ALA A 201 9.84 41.99 20.82
CA ALA A 201 11.27 42.06 21.17
C ALA A 201 11.81 40.70 21.63
N ALA A 202 13.10 40.49 21.33
CA ALA A 202 13.88 39.27 21.52
C ALA A 202 13.95 38.72 22.95
N ALA A 203 13.94 37.39 23.09
CA ALA A 203 15.12 36.58 23.45
C ALA A 203 14.68 35.17 23.95
N SER A 204 15.22 34.13 23.30
CA SER A 204 15.55 32.78 23.82
C SER A 204 15.13 31.66 22.86
N SER A 205 15.99 31.29 21.90
CA SER A 205 15.88 30.02 21.18
C SER A 205 17.24 29.58 20.60
N SER A 206 18.16 29.19 21.47
CA SER A 206 19.43 28.55 21.06
C SER A 206 19.46 27.02 21.25
N ALA A 207 18.30 26.36 21.41
CA ALA A 207 18.24 24.90 21.59
C ALA A 207 17.95 24.08 20.31
N GLY A 208 17.48 24.71 19.22
CA GLY A 208 17.06 23.99 18.00
C GLY A 208 18.14 23.78 16.92
N ALA A 209 19.23 24.57 16.94
CA ALA A 209 20.28 24.48 15.93
C ALA A 209 21.22 23.26 16.13
N GLY A 210 21.34 22.77 17.37
CA GLY A 210 22.17 21.60 17.68
C GLY A 210 21.53 20.28 17.24
N ALA A 211 20.22 20.11 17.45
CA ALA A 211 19.49 18.90 17.08
C ALA A 211 19.44 18.70 15.55
N THR A 212 19.16 19.78 14.81
CA THR A 212 19.13 19.78 13.34
C THR A 212 20.52 19.57 12.72
N SER A 213 21.57 20.14 13.32
CA SER A 213 22.95 19.90 12.90
C SER A 213 23.39 18.45 13.15
N GLY A 214 22.96 17.84 14.27
CA GLY A 214 23.26 16.45 14.59
C GLY A 214 22.57 15.46 13.65
N GLU A 215 21.31 15.71 13.31
CA GLU A 215 20.54 14.88 12.37
C GLU A 215 21.12 14.96 10.94
N LEU A 216 21.49 16.15 10.48
CA LEU A 216 22.19 16.33 9.20
C LEU A 216 23.54 15.61 9.16
N GLN A 217 24.24 15.54 10.29
CA GLN A 217 25.51 14.82 10.37
C GLN A 217 25.31 13.30 10.35
N GLN A 218 24.29 12.79 11.05
CA GLN A 218 23.93 11.37 11.00
C GLN A 218 23.48 10.93 9.60
N LEU A 219 22.71 11.76 8.90
CA LEU A 219 22.27 11.48 7.53
C LEU A 219 23.45 11.42 6.55
N ARG A 220 24.46 12.29 6.70
CA ARG A 220 25.66 12.26 5.87
C ARG A 220 26.50 11.02 6.10
N VAL A 221 26.70 10.61 7.36
CA VAL A 221 27.42 9.36 7.68
C VAL A 221 26.69 8.17 7.08
N ARG A 222 25.36 8.11 7.23
CA ARG A 222 24.56 7.03 6.64
C ARG A 222 24.61 7.04 5.11
N GLN A 223 24.71 8.21 4.48
CA GLN A 223 24.87 8.32 3.04
C GLN A 223 26.23 7.76 2.59
N GLU A 224 27.32 8.09 3.29
CA GLU A 224 28.66 7.56 2.99
C GLU A 224 28.72 6.03 3.17
N GLU A 225 28.09 5.50 4.23
CA GLU A 225 27.98 4.05 4.46
C GLU A 225 27.19 3.34 3.33
N LEU A 226 26.06 3.91 2.93
CA LEU A 226 25.24 3.35 1.84
C LEU A 226 25.94 3.45 0.48
N GLU A 227 26.66 4.54 0.21
CA GLU A 227 27.44 4.69 -1.03
C GLU A 227 28.56 3.63 -1.09
N PHE A 228 29.20 3.34 0.04
CA PHE A 228 30.20 2.27 0.12
C PHE A 228 29.58 0.88 -0.08
N GLU A 229 28.42 0.60 0.53
CA GLU A 229 27.72 -0.67 0.36
C GLU A 229 27.25 -0.88 -1.08
N VAL A 230 26.77 0.17 -1.75
CA VAL A 230 26.38 0.12 -3.17
C VAL A 230 27.57 -0.18 -4.07
N GLU A 231 28.74 0.40 -3.79
CA GLU A 231 29.95 0.13 -4.57
C GLU A 231 30.40 -1.32 -4.39
N GLN A 232 30.41 -1.84 -3.16
CA GLN A 232 30.70 -3.26 -2.90
C GLN A 232 29.72 -4.20 -3.59
N LEU A 233 28.42 -3.93 -3.53
CA LEU A 233 27.41 -4.75 -4.19
C LEU A 233 27.57 -4.74 -5.71
N ARG A 234 27.93 -3.59 -6.30
CA ARG A 234 28.20 -3.49 -7.74
C ARG A 234 29.42 -4.31 -8.14
N GLU A 235 30.47 -4.30 -7.34
CA GLU A 235 31.66 -5.13 -7.55
C GLU A 235 31.30 -6.63 -7.48
N GLN A 236 30.57 -7.05 -6.44
CA GLN A 236 30.10 -8.43 -6.31
C GLN A 236 29.22 -8.89 -7.48
N VAL A 237 28.32 -8.02 -7.97
CA VAL A 237 27.49 -8.32 -9.14
C VAL A 237 28.34 -8.44 -10.41
N ALA A 238 29.37 -7.60 -10.57
CA ALA A 238 30.27 -7.69 -11.72
C ALA A 238 31.09 -8.99 -11.70
N GLU A 239 31.58 -9.41 -10.53
CA GLU A 239 32.27 -10.68 -10.35
C GLU A 239 31.36 -11.88 -10.64
N LEU A 240 30.15 -11.90 -10.05
CA LEU A 240 29.17 -12.97 -10.28
C LEU A 240 28.74 -13.03 -11.74
N SER A 241 28.50 -11.89 -12.39
CA SER A 241 28.19 -11.82 -13.81
C SER A 241 29.30 -12.44 -14.66
N THR A 242 30.56 -12.10 -14.37
CA THR A 242 31.72 -12.65 -15.06
C THR A 242 31.84 -14.16 -14.85
N ALA A 243 31.62 -14.64 -13.62
CA ALA A 243 31.62 -16.06 -13.30
C ALA A 243 30.51 -16.84 -14.02
N VAL A 244 29.29 -16.27 -14.08
CA VAL A 244 28.16 -16.84 -14.81
C VAL A 244 28.45 -16.92 -16.31
N GLU A 245 29.03 -15.88 -16.90
CA GLU A 245 29.41 -15.89 -18.32
C GLU A 245 30.53 -16.90 -18.62
N ALA A 246 31.47 -17.11 -17.69
CA ALA A 246 32.49 -18.16 -17.83
C ALA A 246 31.86 -19.56 -17.79
N LEU A 247 30.97 -19.82 -16.82
CA LEU A 247 30.23 -21.08 -16.69
C LEU A 247 29.35 -21.38 -17.91
N LYS A 248 28.67 -20.36 -18.47
CA LYS A 248 27.89 -20.52 -19.70
C LYS A 248 28.76 -20.96 -20.88
N ARG A 249 29.95 -20.37 -21.04
CA ARG A 249 30.91 -20.80 -22.08
C ARG A 249 31.38 -22.24 -21.90
N GLU A 250 31.63 -22.68 -20.65
CA GLU A 250 32.03 -24.06 -20.36
C GLU A 250 30.89 -25.06 -20.62
N LEU A 251 29.64 -24.65 -20.38
CA LEU A 251 28.44 -25.49 -20.58
C LEU A 251 27.88 -25.44 -22.01
N GLY A 252 28.43 -24.57 -22.87
CA GLY A 252 28.03 -24.46 -24.28
C GLY A 252 26.62 -23.89 -24.50
N VAL A 253 26.12 -23.09 -23.54
CA VAL A 253 24.81 -22.40 -23.60
C VAL A 253 25.02 -20.90 -23.74
#